data_AF-A4TYS4-F1
#
_entry.id   AF-A4TYS4-F1
#
_cell.length_a   1.000
_cell.length_b   1.000
_cell.length_c   1.000
_cell.angle_alpha   90.00
_cell.angle_beta   90.00
_cell.angle_gamma   90.00
#
_symmetry.space_group_name_H-M   'P 1'
#
loop_
_entity.id
_entity.type
_entity.pdbx_description
1 polymer ?
#
loop_
_entity_poly.entity_id
_entity_poly.type
_entity_poly.pdbx_seq_one_letter_code
_entity_poly.pdbx_strand_id
1 'polypeptide(L)' 'MGSVVIRNLDDAIINQFRTKAELNNRSLEAELREALVEKVAAMSPPRAEDSTHLIRQDRDSR' A
#
# COMPACT_ATOMS: atom_id res chain seq x y z
N MET A 1 8.80 5.82 12.89
CA MET A 1 8.81 4.59 12.07
C MET A 1 8.18 3.48 12.90
N GLY A 2 7.15 2.81 12.40
CA GLY A 2 6.53 1.66 13.08
C GLY A 2 7.11 0.36 12.56
N SER A 3 7.19 -0.66 13.41
CA SER A 3 7.56 -2.03 13.04
C SER A 3 6.37 -2.96 13.23
N VAL A 4 6.21 -3.92 12.33
CA VAL A 4 5.16 -4.94 12.39
C VAL A 4 5.81 -6.31 12.35
N VAL A 5 5.41 -7.19 13.26
CA VAL A 5 5.87 -8.59 13.29
C VAL A 5 4.69 -9.48 12.93
N ILE A 6 4.84 -10.22 11.83
CA ILE A 6 3.85 -11.23 11.40
C ILE A 6 4.35 -12.58 11.90
N ARG A 7 3.54 -13.27 12.72
CA ARG A 7 3.85 -14.60 13.26
C ARG A 7 3.05 -15.67 12.55
N ASN A 8 3.56 -16.91 12.58
CA ASN A 8 2.92 -18.07 11.96
C ASN A 8 2.69 -17.91 10.45
N LEU A 9 3.66 -17.29 9.77
CA LEU A 9 3.66 -17.17 8.32
C LEU A 9 4.21 -18.47 7.73
N ASP A 10 3.52 -18.99 6.72
CA ASP A 10 3.93 -20.22 6.04
C ASP A 10 5.27 -20.02 5.31
N ASP A 11 6.19 -20.97 5.45
CA ASP A 11 7.51 -20.93 4.82
C ASP A 11 7.41 -20.89 3.29
N ALA A 12 6.36 -21.47 2.71
CA ALA A 12 6.13 -21.40 1.27
C ALA A 12 5.87 -19.96 0.80
N ILE A 13 5.19 -19.15 1.62
CA ILE A 13 4.95 -17.72 1.31
C ILE A 13 6.27 -16.95 1.41
N ILE A 14 7.05 -17.19 2.46
CA ILE A 14 8.35 -16.52 2.65
C ILE A 14 9.27 -16.79 1.44
N ASN A 15 9.30 -18.03 0.96
CA ASN A 15 10.12 -18.40 -0.20
C ASN A 15 9.63 -17.74 -1.50
N GLN A 16 8.32 -17.68 -1.74
CA GLN A 16 7.77 -16.98 -2.92
C GLN A 16 8.15 -15.49 -2.92
N PHE A 17 8.01 -14.82 -1.78
CA PHE A 17 8.40 -13.40 -1.67
C PHE A 17 9.91 -13.20 -1.79
N ARG A 18 10.73 -14.15 -1.30
CA ARG A 18 12.18 -14.11 -1.47
C ARG A 18 12.55 -14.19 -2.95
N THR A 19 12.02 -15.16 -3.68
CA THR A 19 12.26 -15.30 -5.13
C THR A 19 11.81 -14.04 -5.88
N LYS A 20 10.64 -13.48 -5.52
CA LYS A 20 10.15 -12.25 -6.12
C LYS A 20 11.06 -11.05 -5.81
N ALA A 21 11.63 -10.99 -4.61
CA ALA A 21 12.57 -9.94 -4.22
C ALA A 21 13.89 -10.03 -4.98
N GLU A 22 14.42 -11.24 -5.18
CA GLU A 22 15.61 -11.48 -6.00
C GLU A 22 15.39 -11.07 -7.45
N LEU A 23 14.24 -11.42 -8.04
CA LEU A 23 13.87 -11.03 -9.40
C LEU A 23 13.77 -9.50 -9.56
N ASN A 24 13.24 -8.81 -8.55
CA ASN A 24 13.10 -7.36 -8.55
C ASN A 24 14.36 -6.62 -8.07
N ASN A 25 15.46 -7.33 -7.74
CA ASN A 25 16.68 -6.76 -7.15
C ASN A 25 16.39 -5.88 -5.91
N ARG A 26 15.48 -6.33 -5.05
CA ARG A 26 15.05 -5.63 -3.84
C ARG A 26 15.18 -6.54 -2.62
N SER A 27 15.20 -5.96 -1.43
CA SER A 27 15.14 -6.70 -0.17
C SER A 27 13.74 -7.31 0.05
N LEU A 28 13.66 -8.42 0.78
CA LEU A 28 12.39 -9.07 1.15
C LEU A 28 11.41 -8.10 1.83
N GLU A 29 11.92 -7.24 2.73
CA GLU A 29 11.12 -6.19 3.38
C GLU A 29 10.53 -5.20 2.37
N ALA A 30 11.32 -4.78 1.38
CA ALA A 30 10.88 -3.84 0.37
C ALA A 30 9.77 -4.44 -0.50
N GLU A 31 9.92 -5.71 -0.91
CA GLU A 31 8.85 -6.41 -1.64
C GLU A 31 7.57 -6.56 -0.80
N LEU A 32 7.70 -6.95 0.48
CA LEU A 32 6.54 -7.07 1.38
C LEU A 32 5.84 -5.73 1.58
N ARG A 33 6.61 -4.65 1.72
CA ARG A 33 6.08 -3.29 1.84
C ARG A 33 5.31 -2.89 0.58
N GLU A 34 5.91 -3.07 -0.59
CA GLU A 34 5.29 -2.72 -1.87
C GLU A 34 4.01 -3.53 -2.10
N ALA A 35 4.04 -4.83 -1.81
CA ALA A 35 2.86 -5.68 -1.90
C ALA A 35 1.73 -5.22 -0.96
N LEU A 36 2.07 -4.76 0.25
CA LEU A 36 1.09 -4.17 1.16
C LEU A 36 0.52 -2.86 0.61
N VAL A 37 1.37 -1.97 0.12
CA VAL A 37 0.96 -0.67 -0.44
C VAL A 37 0.05 -0.88 -1.64
N GLU A 38 0.41 -1.78 -2.56
CA GLU A 38 -0.39 -2.09 -3.75
C GLU A 38 -1.77 -2.63 -3.37
N LYS A 39 -1.85 -3.55 -2.39
CA LYS A 39 -3.13 -4.10 -1.92
C LYS A 39 -3.98 -3.05 -1.21
N VAL A 40 -3.39 -2.20 -0.38
CA VAL A 40 -4.10 -1.11 0.31
C VAL A 40 -4.59 -0.06 -0.69
N ALA A 41 -3.78 0.27 -1.70
CA ALA A 41 -4.16 1.17 -2.78
C ALA A 41 -5.33 0.59 -3.61
N ALA A 42 -5.34 -0.71 -3.87
CA ALA A 42 -6.44 -1.38 -4.57
C ALA A 42 -7.74 -1.45 -3.74
N MET A 43 -7.65 -1.48 -2.41
CA MET A 43 -8.82 -1.50 -1.52
C MET A 43 -9.34 -0.10 -1.17
N SER A 44 -8.51 0.92 -1.30
CA SER A 44 -8.93 2.29 -1.07
C SER A 44 -9.56 2.84 -2.35
N PRO A 45 -10.82 3.33 -2.33
CA PRO A 45 -11.30 4.12 -3.46
C PRO A 45 -10.33 5.30 -3.67
N PRO A 46 -10.13 5.78 -4.91
CA PRO A 46 -9.37 7.00 -5.14
C PRO A 46 -9.95 8.04 -4.20
N ARG A 47 -9.11 8.52 -3.29
CA ARG A 47 -9.52 9.47 -2.27
C ARG A 47 -10.22 10.60 -2.99
N ALA A 48 -11.54 10.70 -2.81
CA ALA A 48 -12.30 11.83 -3.29
C ALA A 48 -11.63 13.05 -2.67
N GLU A 49 -10.86 13.70 -3.53
CA GLU A 49 -10.09 14.89 -3.26
C GLU A 49 -11.04 15.91 -2.63
N ASP A 50 -10.65 16.33 -1.43
CA ASP A 50 -11.19 17.41 -0.64
C ASP A 50 -12.65 17.78 -0.91
N SER A 51 -13.56 17.22 -0.11
CA SER A 51 -14.89 17.82 0.07
C SER A 51 -14.78 19.33 0.36
N THR A 52 -13.70 19.77 1.01
CA THR A 52 -13.32 21.17 1.19
C THR A 52 -13.22 21.99 -0.11
N HIS A 53 -12.77 21.39 -1.22
CA HIS A 53 -12.68 22.03 -2.53
C HIS A 53 -14.06 22.21 -3.17
N LEU A 54 -14.89 21.17 -3.11
CA LEU A 54 -16.27 21.21 -3.64
C LEU A 54 -17.13 22.26 -2.92
N ILE A 55 -16.99 22.38 -1.60
CA ILE A 55 -17.73 23.37 -0.80
C ILE A 55 -17.27 24.80 -1.11
N ARG A 56 -15.99 25.00 -1.43
CA ARG A 56 -15.47 26.32 -1.84
C ARG A 56 -16.00 26.75 -3.22
N GLN A 57 -16.04 25.83 -4.17
CA GLN A 57 -16.51 26.11 -5.53
C GLN A 57 -18.00 26.49 -5.58
N ASP A 58 -18.85 25.80 -4.81
CA ASP A 58 -20.28 26.14 -4.69
C ASP A 58 -20.50 27.51 -4.01
N ARG A 59 -19.68 27.85 -3.01
CA ARG A 59 -19.75 29.14 -2.33
C ARG A 59 -19.31 30.31 -3.22
N ASP A 60 -18.26 30.13 -4.01
CA ASP A 60 -17.70 31.19 -4.87
C ASP A 60 -18.60 31.48 -6.10
N SER A 61 -19.51 30.56 -6.43
CA SER A 61 -20.43 30.66 -7.58
C SER A 61 -21.79 31.32 -7.25
N ARG A 62 -21.99 31.86 -6.04
CA ARG A 62 -23.25 32.49 -5.58
C ARG A 62 -23.13 33.98 -5.29
#